data_AF-A6IPW6-F1
#
_entry.id   AF-A6IPW6-F1
#
_cell.length_a   1.000
_cell.length_b   1.000
_cell.length_c   1.000
_cell.angle_alpha   90.00
_cell.angle_beta   90.00
_cell.angle_gamma   90.00
#
_symmetry.space_group_name_H-M   'P 1'
#
loop_
_entity.id
_entity.type
_entity.pdbx_description
1 polymer ?
#
loop_
_entity_poly.entity_id
_entity_poly.type
_entity_poly.pdbx_seq_one_letter_code
_entity_poly.pdbx_strand_id
1 'polypeptide(L)'
;MIRILVHSPINSTWTISPEFHYAQTLIIWAVLLKPAVLIFSAMAIKIGCMKDSFVKTQIFLYKTSALILCISSLCTFVSVSWNHIVDLYGQTTLDFPPSFPVKKDALIKKHYTAAFPIGVLTATMSLFGVIMFLFEMSSLKPQSEVEVQCVSRPINQKA
;
A
#
# COMPACT_ATOMS: atom_id res chain seq x y z
N MET A 1 27.92 -34.49 3.98
CA MET A 1 26.50 -34.09 3.75
C MET A 1 26.38 -33.60 2.32
N ILE A 2 25.62 -34.29 1.47
CA ILE A 2 25.41 -33.90 0.07
C ILE A 2 24.28 -32.87 0.02
N ARG A 3 24.51 -31.69 -0.56
CA ARG A 3 23.48 -30.68 -0.79
C ARG A 3 22.92 -30.89 -2.19
N ILE A 4 21.61 -31.09 -2.30
CA ILE A 4 20.92 -31.29 -3.58
C ILE A 4 20.02 -30.06 -3.81
N LEU A 5 20.18 -29.42 -4.96
CA LEU A 5 19.27 -28.36 -5.40
C LEU A 5 18.03 -29.02 -6.02
N VAL A 6 16.87 -28.79 -5.42
CA VAL A 6 15.59 -29.28 -5.95
C VAL A 6 14.83 -28.09 -6.52
N HIS A 7 14.55 -28.12 -7.82
CA HIS A 7 13.65 -27.18 -8.46
C HIS A 7 12.33 -27.89 -8.75
N SER A 8 11.23 -27.36 -8.21
CA SER A 8 9.89 -27.89 -8.44
C SER A 8 8.91 -26.73 -8.62
N PRO A 9 8.17 -26.68 -9.73
CA PRO A 9 7.12 -25.69 -9.90
C PRO A 9 5.94 -26.00 -8.95
N ILE A 10 5.35 -24.95 -8.38
CA ILE A 10 4.13 -25.08 -7.59
C ILE A 10 3.02 -25.57 -8.53
N ASN A 11 2.33 -26.63 -8.12
CA ASN A 11 1.20 -27.20 -8.86
C ASN A 11 0.00 -27.45 -7.92
N SER A 12 -1.11 -27.95 -8.45
CA SER A 12 -2.36 -28.18 -7.70
C SER A 12 -2.27 -29.17 -6.55
N THR A 13 -1.18 -29.94 -6.44
CA THR A 13 -0.96 -30.89 -5.32
C THR A 13 -0.32 -30.22 -4.09
N TRP A 14 0.14 -28.97 -4.21
CA TRP A 14 0.68 -28.22 -3.09
C TRP A 14 -0.44 -27.65 -2.23
N THR A 15 -0.38 -27.91 -0.93
CA THR A 15 -1.34 -27.32 0.02
C THR A 15 -0.90 -25.89 0.33
N ILE A 16 -1.73 -24.93 -0.11
CA ILE A 16 -1.54 -23.51 0.20
C ILE A 16 -2.14 -23.24 1.56
N SER A 17 -1.34 -22.66 2.45
CA SER A 17 -1.76 -22.30 3.78
C SER A 17 -2.80 -21.17 3.75
N PRO A 18 -3.83 -21.19 4.61
CA PRO A 18 -4.86 -20.14 4.64
C PRO A 18 -4.27 -18.76 4.90
N GLU A 19 -3.16 -18.66 5.65
CA GLU A 19 -2.43 -17.42 5.91
C GLU A 19 -1.88 -16.80 4.61
N PHE A 20 -1.42 -17.63 3.67
CA PHE A 20 -0.96 -17.15 2.37
C PHE A 20 -2.11 -16.58 1.55
N HIS A 21 -3.30 -17.19 1.62
CA HIS A 21 -4.51 -16.65 0.98
C HIS A 21 -4.89 -15.28 1.54
N TYR A 22 -4.87 -15.09 2.87
CA TYR A 22 -5.11 -13.78 3.47
C TYR A 22 -4.10 -12.73 3.01
N ALA A 23 -2.81 -13.06 3.00
CA ALA A 23 -1.75 -12.16 2.53
C ALA A 23 -1.95 -11.78 1.06
N GLN A 24 -2.33 -12.73 0.21
CA GLN A 24 -2.63 -12.51 -1.21
C GLN A 24 -3.85 -11.60 -1.39
N THR A 25 -4.94 -11.85 -0.65
CA THR A 25 -6.13 -11.01 -0.68
C THR A 25 -5.82 -9.58 -0.28
N LEU A 26 -5.03 -9.38 0.78
CA LEU A 26 -4.57 -8.05 1.22
C LEU A 26 -3.75 -7.32 0.14
N ILE A 27 -2.88 -8.03 -0.59
CA ILE A 27 -2.11 -7.45 -1.71
C ILE A 27 -3.04 -7.05 -2.85
N ILE A 28 -3.99 -7.91 -3.23
CA ILE A 28 -4.96 -7.63 -4.29
C ILE A 28 -5.75 -6.37 -3.93
N TRP A 29 -6.25 -6.27 -2.69
CA TRP A 29 -6.93 -5.07 -2.20
C TRP A 29 -6.03 -3.84 -2.24
N ALA A 30 -4.78 -3.96 -1.78
CA ALA A 30 -3.82 -2.86 -1.80
C ALA A 30 -3.56 -2.34 -3.22
N VAL A 31 -3.51 -3.22 -4.22
CA VAL A 31 -3.35 -2.86 -5.64
C VAL A 31 -4.60 -2.21 -6.20
N LEU A 32 -5.79 -2.78 -5.93
CA LEU A 32 -7.08 -2.25 -6.41
C LEU A 32 -7.39 -0.85 -5.86
N LEU A 33 -6.87 -0.50 -4.69
CA LEU A 33 -7.02 0.83 -4.11
C LEU A 33 -6.18 1.91 -4.81
N LYS A 34 -5.09 1.55 -5.51
CA LYS A 34 -4.18 2.53 -6.14
C LYS A 34 -4.83 3.32 -7.29
N PRO A 35 -5.61 2.71 -8.21
CA PRO A 35 -6.36 3.47 -9.20
C PRO A 35 -7.32 4.52 -8.59
N ALA A 36 -7.95 4.23 -7.45
CA ALA A 36 -8.82 5.18 -6.77
C ALA A 36 -8.05 6.43 -6.31
N VAL A 37 -6.83 6.23 -5.78
CA VAL A 37 -5.91 7.34 -5.44
C VAL A 37 -5.59 8.19 -6.65
N LEU A 38 -5.30 7.56 -7.80
CA LEU A 38 -5.02 8.29 -9.05
C LEU A 38 -6.21 9.15 -9.47
N ILE A 39 -7.43 8.60 -9.42
CA ILE A 39 -8.66 9.35 -9.78
C ILE A 39 -8.85 10.55 -8.84
N PHE A 40 -8.75 10.35 -7.52
CA PHE A 40 -8.92 11.44 -6.57
C PHE A 40 -7.84 12.52 -6.71
N SER A 41 -6.57 12.11 -6.90
CA SER A 41 -5.47 13.05 -7.09
C SER A 41 -5.59 13.85 -8.39
N ALA A 42 -5.99 13.21 -9.49
CA ALA A 42 -6.24 13.89 -10.77
C ALA A 42 -7.39 14.90 -10.65
N MET A 43 -8.47 14.54 -9.96
CA MET A 43 -9.59 15.45 -9.68
C MET A 43 -9.16 16.64 -8.82
N ALA A 44 -8.32 16.41 -7.80
CA ALA A 44 -7.80 17.46 -6.94
C ALA A 44 -6.93 18.45 -7.73
N ILE A 45 -6.04 17.96 -8.60
CA ILE A 45 -5.22 18.79 -9.48
C ILE A 45 -6.11 19.59 -10.45
N LYS A 46 -7.12 18.95 -11.05
CA LYS A 46 -8.06 19.62 -11.95
C LYS A 46 -8.78 20.78 -11.27
N ILE A 47 -9.22 20.60 -10.02
CA ILE A 47 -9.85 21.67 -9.22
C ILE A 47 -8.84 22.77 -8.88
N GLY A 48 -7.59 22.42 -8.60
CA GLY A 48 -6.50 23.39 -8.39
C GLY A 48 -6.24 24.28 -9.61
N CYS A 49 -6.43 23.75 -10.83
CA CYS A 49 -6.23 24.51 -12.08
C CYS A 49 -7.44 25.37 -12.48
N MET A 50 -8.59 25.29 -11.79
CA MET A 50 -9.76 26.12 -12.08
C MET A 50 -9.61 27.51 -11.44
N LYS A 51 -10.18 28.53 -12.09
CA LYS A 51 -10.16 29.92 -11.59
C LYS A 51 -10.84 30.06 -10.21
N ASP A 52 -11.96 29.36 -10.01
CA ASP A 52 -12.67 29.30 -8.74
C ASP A 52 -12.31 28.00 -8.02
N SER A 53 -11.07 27.91 -7.55
CA SER A 53 -10.59 26.69 -6.90
C SER A 53 -11.25 26.50 -5.55
N PHE A 54 -12.01 25.42 -5.41
CA PHE A 54 -12.60 25.02 -4.14
C PHE A 54 -11.56 24.34 -3.26
N VAL A 55 -10.77 25.14 -2.55
CA VAL A 55 -9.65 24.71 -1.68
C VAL A 55 -10.09 23.62 -0.68
N LYS A 56 -11.27 23.76 -0.10
CA LYS A 56 -11.84 22.75 0.84
C LYS A 56 -12.04 21.38 0.18
N THR A 57 -12.55 21.36 -1.06
CA THR A 57 -12.75 20.14 -1.83
C THR A 57 -11.42 19.52 -2.23
N GLN A 58 -10.44 20.33 -2.61
CA GLN A 58 -9.09 19.87 -2.93
C GLN A 58 -8.41 19.22 -1.72
N ILE A 59 -8.46 19.86 -0.54
CA ILE A 59 -7.95 19.30 0.73
C ILE A 59 -8.64 17.98 1.07
N PHE A 60 -9.96 17.88 0.87
CA PHE A 60 -10.70 16.63 1.11
C PHE A 60 -10.24 15.48 0.20
N LEU A 61 -10.02 15.76 -1.09
CA LEU A 61 -9.54 14.76 -2.05
C LEU A 61 -8.12 14.29 -1.74
N TYR A 62 -7.20 15.21 -1.40
CA TYR A 62 -5.85 14.83 -0.97
C TYR A 62 -5.86 14.05 0.34
N LYS A 63 -6.69 14.44 1.31
CA LYS A 63 -6.85 13.69 2.57
C LYS A 63 -7.34 12.27 2.33
N THR A 64 -8.35 12.10 1.47
CA THR A 64 -8.90 10.79 1.12
C THR A 64 -7.84 9.94 0.41
N SER A 65 -7.11 10.53 -0.55
CA SER A 65 -6.00 9.89 -1.25
C SER A 65 -4.90 9.41 -0.31
N ALA A 66 -4.51 10.26 0.65
CA ALA A 66 -3.53 9.94 1.68
C ALA A 66 -3.96 8.77 2.57
N LEU A 67 -5.22 8.76 3.02
CA LEU A 67 -5.76 7.66 3.84
C LEU A 67 -5.75 6.33 3.08
N ILE A 68 -6.20 6.34 1.82
CA ILE A 68 -6.19 5.14 0.96
C ILE A 68 -4.77 4.63 0.75
N LEU A 69 -3.80 5.51 0.47
CA LEU A 69 -2.39 5.13 0.36
C LEU A 69 -1.83 4.56 1.66
N CYS A 70 -2.20 5.11 2.82
CA CYS A 70 -1.78 4.62 4.11
C CYS A 70 -2.28 3.19 4.36
N ILE A 71 -3.57 2.94 4.11
CA ILE A 71 -4.19 1.61 4.23
C ILE A 71 -3.55 0.64 3.24
N SER A 72 -3.41 1.02 1.96
CA SER A 72 -2.78 0.20 0.92
C SER A 72 -1.33 -0.15 1.27
N SER A 73 -0.56 0.82 1.78
CA SER A 73 0.82 0.61 2.21
C SER A 73 0.92 -0.34 3.40
N LEU A 74 0.06 -0.16 4.41
CA LEU A 74 0.01 -1.05 5.57
C LEU A 74 -0.34 -2.48 5.16
N CYS A 75 -1.37 -2.67 4.33
CA CYS A 75 -1.73 -3.99 3.81
C CYS A 75 -0.57 -4.64 3.05
N THR A 76 0.11 -3.87 2.19
CA THR A 76 1.27 -4.38 1.43
C THR A 76 2.40 -4.79 2.38
N PHE A 77 2.77 -3.92 3.31
CA PHE A 77 3.87 -4.15 4.25
C PHE A 77 3.59 -5.34 5.17
N VAL A 78 2.38 -5.43 5.73
CA VAL A 78 1.96 -6.55 6.58
C VAL A 78 1.99 -7.85 5.78
N SER A 79 1.42 -7.89 4.59
CA SER A 79 1.42 -9.11 3.76
C SER A 79 2.83 -9.61 3.43
N VAL A 80 3.71 -8.72 2.96
CA VAL A 80 5.07 -9.14 2.55
C VAL A 80 5.95 -9.46 3.75
N SER A 81 5.80 -8.73 4.86
CA SER A 81 6.55 -9.00 6.10
C SER A 81 6.09 -10.30 6.74
N TRP A 82 4.78 -10.55 6.80
CA TRP A 82 4.24 -11.81 7.28
C TRP A 82 4.74 -12.98 6.44
N ASN A 83 4.64 -12.87 5.12
CA ASN A 83 5.13 -13.91 4.22
C ASN A 83 6.64 -14.15 4.38
N HIS A 84 7.43 -13.09 4.59
CA HIS A 84 8.86 -13.19 4.85
C HIS A 84 9.20 -13.81 6.21
N ILE A 85 8.50 -13.42 7.27
CA ILE A 85 8.66 -13.96 8.64
C ILE A 85 8.29 -15.44 8.65
N VAL A 86 7.16 -15.83 8.07
CA VAL A 86 6.77 -17.25 8.00
C VAL A 86 7.77 -18.05 7.17
N ASP A 87 8.30 -17.49 6.08
CA ASP A 87 9.39 -18.13 5.33
C ASP A 87 10.70 -18.27 6.15
N LEU A 88 10.99 -17.31 7.03
CA LEU A 88 12.18 -17.30 7.88
C LEU A 88 12.08 -18.30 9.04
N TYR A 89 10.93 -18.33 9.73
CA TYR A 89 10.70 -19.15 10.92
C TYR A 89 10.11 -20.54 10.62
N GLY A 90 9.56 -20.78 9.43
CA GLY A 90 8.88 -22.03 9.04
C GLY A 90 9.40 -22.71 7.77
N GLN A 91 10.56 -22.29 7.25
CA GLN A 91 11.30 -22.78 6.07
C GLN A 91 10.56 -23.01 4.73
N THR A 92 9.24 -22.95 4.65
CA THR A 92 8.40 -22.58 3.48
C THR A 92 6.96 -22.36 3.94
N THR A 93 6.31 -21.26 3.53
CA THR A 93 4.85 -21.03 3.66
C THR A 93 3.95 -22.09 2.99
N LEU A 94 4.56 -22.92 2.15
CA LEU A 94 3.92 -24.02 1.44
C LEU A 94 4.24 -25.34 2.12
N ASP A 95 3.21 -26.17 2.30
CA ASP A 95 3.41 -27.54 2.73
C ASP A 95 3.73 -28.43 1.54
N PHE A 96 4.76 -29.27 1.72
CA PHE A 96 5.19 -30.19 0.68
C PHE A 96 4.15 -31.28 0.50
N PRO A 97 3.79 -31.64 -0.75
CA PRO A 97 2.93 -32.78 -0.98
C PRO A 97 3.57 -34.04 -0.39
N PRO A 98 2.78 -35.04 0.03
CA PRO A 98 3.31 -36.28 0.60
C PRO A 98 4.27 -37.04 -0.33
N SER A 99 4.16 -36.82 -1.64
CA SER A 99 5.01 -37.38 -2.69
C SER A 99 6.30 -36.60 -2.95
N PHE A 100 6.54 -35.48 -2.25
CA PHE A 100 7.73 -34.66 -2.47
C PHE A 100 8.99 -35.41 -1.99
N PRO A 101 10.09 -35.42 -2.78
CA PRO A 101 11.25 -36.27 -2.51
C PRO A 101 12.07 -35.86 -1.29
N VAL A 102 11.79 -34.69 -0.71
CA VAL A 102 12.52 -34.14 0.44
C VAL A 102 11.51 -33.73 1.51
N LYS A 103 11.74 -34.09 2.76
CA LYS A 103 10.87 -33.65 3.85
C LYS A 103 11.15 -32.18 4.20
N LYS A 104 10.15 -31.47 4.74
CA LYS A 104 10.23 -30.03 5.06
C LYS A 104 11.33 -29.71 6.07
N ASP A 105 11.56 -30.61 7.04
CA ASP A 105 12.60 -30.56 8.06
C ASP A 105 14.02 -30.77 7.52
N ALA A 106 14.16 -31.33 6.32
CA ALA A 106 15.45 -31.51 5.65
C ALA A 106 15.86 -30.27 4.82
N LEU A 107 15.05 -29.22 4.80
CA LEU A 107 15.35 -27.99 4.07
C LEU A 107 16.46 -27.21 4.79
N ILE A 108 17.47 -26.77 4.06
CA ILE A 108 18.59 -26.01 4.66
C ILE A 108 18.46 -24.52 4.36
N LYS A 109 17.98 -24.18 3.16
CA LYS A 109 17.83 -22.80 2.70
C LYS A 109 16.80 -22.75 1.57
N LYS A 110 15.86 -21.81 1.67
CA LYS A 110 14.96 -21.44 0.57
C LYS A 110 15.62 -20.36 -0.29
N HIS A 111 15.38 -20.38 -1.60
CA HIS A 111 15.79 -19.26 -2.44
C HIS A 111 15.00 -18.01 -2.03
N TYR A 112 15.69 -16.90 -1.75
CA TYR A 112 15.04 -15.62 -1.48
C TYR A 112 14.37 -15.11 -2.76
N THR A 113 13.08 -14.85 -2.69
CA THR A 113 12.33 -14.21 -3.79
C THR A 113 12.43 -12.69 -3.64
N ALA A 114 12.53 -11.96 -4.76
CA ALA A 114 12.54 -10.50 -4.77
C ALA A 114 11.21 -9.85 -4.33
N ALA A 115 10.17 -10.65 -4.05
CA ALA A 115 8.84 -10.19 -3.67
C ALA A 115 8.86 -9.37 -2.37
N PHE A 116 9.66 -9.77 -1.37
CA PHE A 116 9.77 -9.01 -0.11
C PHE A 116 10.39 -7.62 -0.32
N PRO A 117 11.60 -7.47 -0.89
CA PRO A 117 12.18 -6.14 -1.10
C PRO A 117 11.35 -5.28 -2.06
N ILE A 118 10.74 -5.86 -3.10
CA ILE A 118 9.85 -5.12 -4.00
C ILE A 118 8.59 -4.64 -3.27
N GLY A 119 8.02 -5.48 -2.40
CA GLY A 119 6.85 -5.13 -1.58
C GLY A 119 7.14 -4.00 -0.60
N VAL A 120 8.28 -4.08 0.11
CA VAL A 120 8.74 -3.03 1.02
C VAL A 120 8.97 -1.73 0.25
N LEU A 121 9.67 -1.78 -0.89
CA LEU A 121 9.89 -0.62 -1.75
C LEU A 121 8.56 0.02 -2.17
N THR A 122 7.59 -0.79 -2.60
CA THR A 122 6.27 -0.33 -3.01
C THR A 122 5.51 0.35 -1.87
N ALA A 123 5.56 -0.22 -0.67
CA ALA A 123 4.96 0.37 0.53
C ALA A 123 5.63 1.71 0.88
N THR A 124 6.97 1.78 0.82
CA THR A 124 7.71 3.03 1.09
C THR A 124 7.42 4.13 0.07
N MET A 125 7.37 3.80 -1.22
CA MET A 125 7.01 4.77 -2.27
C MET A 125 5.57 5.26 -2.11
N SER A 126 4.67 4.39 -1.66
CA SER A 126 3.29 4.79 -1.34
C SER A 126 3.24 5.76 -0.15
N LEU A 127 4.04 5.54 0.89
CA LEU A 127 4.16 6.47 2.03
C LEU A 127 4.80 7.81 1.63
N PHE A 128 5.76 7.79 0.72
CA PHE A 128 6.31 9.03 0.16
C PHE A 128 5.21 9.85 -0.53
N GLY A 129 4.30 9.20 -1.28
CA GLY A 129 3.11 9.85 -1.83
C GLY A 129 2.19 10.47 -0.76
N VAL A 130 2.04 9.83 0.40
CA VAL A 130 1.30 10.41 1.55
C VAL A 130 1.97 11.69 2.03
N ILE A 131 3.29 11.71 2.17
CA ILE A 131 4.04 12.90 2.58
C ILE A 131 3.80 14.05 1.60
N MET A 132 3.85 13.77 0.29
CA MET A 132 3.55 14.77 -0.76
C MET A 132 2.14 15.34 -0.62
N PHE A 133 1.11 14.50 -0.41
CA PHE A 133 -0.26 14.99 -0.19
C PHE A 133 -0.41 15.82 1.09
N LEU A 134 0.28 15.44 2.17
CA LEU A 134 0.27 16.23 3.42
C LEU A 134 0.93 17.60 3.22
N PHE A 135 2.01 17.66 2.43
CA PHE A 135 2.67 18.91 2.08
C PHE A 135 1.73 19.83 1.27
N GLU A 136 1.10 19.29 0.22
CA GLU A 136 0.11 20.03 -0.58
C GLU A 136 -1.06 20.56 0.27
N MET A 137 -1.63 19.70 1.13
CA MET A 137 -2.68 20.13 2.05
C MET A 137 -2.24 21.23 3.01
N SER A 138 -0.98 21.19 3.46
CA SER A 138 -0.43 22.21 4.37
C SER A 138 -0.24 23.56 3.67
N SER A 139 0.12 23.54 2.38
CA SER A 139 0.19 24.74 1.53
C SER A 139 -1.19 25.36 1.29
N LEU A 140 -2.24 24.54 1.17
CA LEU A 140 -3.60 24.99 0.89
C LEU A 140 -4.38 25.52 2.11
N LYS A 141 -4.02 25.12 3.34
CA LYS A 141 -4.72 25.55 4.56
C LYS A 141 -4.75 27.07 4.77
N PRO A 142 -3.63 27.81 4.68
CA PRO A 142 -3.63 29.26 4.82
C PRO A 142 -4.55 29.96 3.81
N GLN A 143 -4.62 29.45 2.58
CA GLN A 143 -5.46 30.02 1.53
C GLN A 143 -6.96 29.91 1.86
N SER A 144 -7.38 28.78 2.44
CA SER A 144 -8.77 28.59 2.89
C SER A 144 -9.13 29.50 4.07
N GLU A 145 -8.20 29.80 4.98
CA GLU A 145 -8.45 30.67 6.13
C GLU A 145 -8.59 32.14 5.68
N VAL A 146 -7.74 32.59 4.75
CA VAL A 146 -7.83 33.93 4.14
C VAL A 146 -9.16 34.12 3.41
N GLU A 147 -9.64 33.12 2.66
CA GLU A 147 -10.93 33.18 1.98
C GLU A 147 -12.10 33.34 2.97
N VAL A 148 -12.11 32.58 4.06
CA VAL A 148 -13.13 32.69 5.13
C VAL A 148 -13.07 34.05 5.83
N GLN A 149 -11.85 34.58 6.07
CA GLN A 149 -11.66 35.87 6.72
C GLN A 149 -12.06 37.06 5.83
N CYS A 150 -11.80 36.97 4.53
CA CYS A 150 -12.25 37.96 3.55
C CYS A 150 -13.76 37.94 3.34
N VAL A 151 -14.43 36.78 3.40
CA VAL A 151 -15.90 36.68 3.30
C VAL A 151 -16.60 37.20 4.57
N SER A 152 -15.98 37.08 5.74
CA SER A 152 -16.55 37.56 7.01
C SER A 152 -16.34 39.06 7.28
N ARG A 153 -15.27 39.68 6.73
CA ARG A 153 -15.02 41.13 6.84
C ARG A 153 -16.13 42.05 6.27
N PRO A 154 -16.73 41.82 5.10
CA PRO A 154 -17.79 42.68 4.57
C PRO A 154 -19.11 42.58 5.36
N ILE A 155 -19.28 41.55 6.20
CA ILE A 155 -20.47 41.37 7.06
C ILE A 155 -20.36 42.26 8.32
N ASN A 156 -19.16 42.48 8.84
CA ASN A 156 -18.94 43.29 10.05
C ASN A 156 -18.84 44.81 9.80
N GLN A 157 -18.85 45.27 8.54
CA GLN A 157 -18.88 46.71 8.22
C GLN A 157 -20.31 47.27 8.00
N LYS A 158 -21.36 46.46 8.22
CA LYS A 158 -22.76 46.86 8.06
C LYS A 158 -23.62 46.74 9.33
N ALA A 159 -23.01 46.75 10.51
CA ALA A 159 -23.71 46.77 11.80
C ALA A 159 -23.56 48.12 12.51
#